data_AF-A0A837IAK4-F1
#
_entry.id   AF-A0A837IAK4-F1
#
_cell.length_a   1.000
_cell.length_b   1.000
_cell.length_c   1.000
_cell.angle_alpha   90.00
_cell.angle_beta   90.00
_cell.angle_gamma   90.00
#
_symmetry.space_group_name_H-M   'P 1'
#
loop_
_entity.id
_entity.type
_entity.pdbx_description
1 polymer ?
#
loop_
_entity_poly.entity_id
_entity_poly.type
_entity_poly.pdbx_seq_one_letter_code
_entity_poly.pdbx_strand_id
1 'polypeptide(L)'
;MASELMTNRDEYIEKLAKVAKMTPDEAKKALLDEVQSDLTGEIAKKIRAAEEKIKEEASDKAREILLDAMKHGATGYVAEYTVSSVTVPNEDVKGRIIGAGGRNIRTFEKEAGVEIEIDETNEIRLSSFDSVRREIAKRALEILIRDARIQPSRIEEVIRQVKADMEDVLLEEGKKICHECGVFNLPVELMRIIGRFRFRTSYGQNLGIHTIEETKMGVAIAEEMGANADVVRLGCLLHDVGKIITNEEGNHIELGVNLLKKYGMPKEIIACVAEHHEDRPFSSNESVIVWMADAISGSRPGARYEPHEDYVKRMTKIEEVASGFSGIDTVYAFQAGRDVRVIVNPDEVDDDKLTVLAHDIARKLEKEAEYAGQIKVSVIREVRATETTSAK
;
A
#
# COMPACT_ATOMS: atom_id res chain seq x y z
N MET A 1 -30.16 -51.80 68.53
CA MET A 1 -30.01 -50.39 68.09
C MET A 1 -29.14 -50.21 66.84
N ALA A 2 -27.81 -50.24 66.89
CA ALA A 2 -26.99 -49.98 65.67
C ALA A 2 -27.24 -51.00 64.54
N SER A 3 -27.40 -52.29 64.90
CA SER A 3 -27.72 -53.34 63.93
C SER A 3 -29.13 -53.19 63.34
N GLU A 4 -30.16 -52.89 64.14
CA GLU A 4 -31.53 -52.68 63.66
C GLU A 4 -31.67 -51.43 62.80
N LEU A 5 -30.90 -50.38 63.10
CA LEU A 5 -30.83 -49.18 62.27
C LEU A 5 -30.22 -49.45 60.89
N MET A 6 -29.24 -50.36 60.80
CA MET A 6 -28.69 -50.80 59.51
C MET A 6 -29.70 -51.66 58.75
N THR A 7 -30.36 -52.61 59.42
CA THR A 7 -31.38 -53.46 58.81
C THR A 7 -32.56 -52.65 58.26
N ASN A 8 -33.06 -51.66 59.01
CA ASN A 8 -34.11 -50.77 58.54
C ASN A 8 -33.66 -49.91 57.35
N ARG A 9 -32.42 -49.42 57.37
CA ARG A 9 -31.86 -48.63 56.27
C ARG A 9 -31.77 -49.46 54.99
N ASP A 10 -31.32 -50.70 55.07
CA ASP A 10 -31.20 -51.60 53.92
C ASP A 10 -32.59 -51.95 53.36
N GLU A 11 -33.59 -52.19 54.22
CA GLU A 11 -34.98 -52.38 53.80
C GLU A 11 -35.57 -51.15 53.08
N TYR A 12 -35.27 -49.94 53.56
CA TYR A 12 -35.73 -48.70 52.91
C TYR A 12 -35.07 -48.50 51.54
N ILE A 13 -33.78 -48.81 51.42
CA ILE A 13 -33.04 -48.76 50.15
C ILE A 13 -33.64 -49.76 49.16
N GLU A 14 -33.99 -50.97 49.60
CA GLU A 14 -34.58 -52.02 48.77
C GLU A 14 -36.00 -51.67 48.29
N LYS A 15 -36.83 -51.08 49.18
CA LYS A 15 -38.17 -50.58 48.84
C LYS A 15 -38.10 -49.42 47.85
N LEU A 16 -37.16 -48.48 48.02
CA LEU A 16 -36.92 -47.37 47.09
C LEU A 16 -36.43 -47.86 45.73
N ALA A 17 -35.51 -48.85 45.69
CA ALA A 17 -35.03 -49.48 44.47
C ALA A 17 -36.16 -50.18 43.68
N LYS A 18 -37.09 -50.85 44.39
CA LYS A 18 -38.30 -51.44 43.79
C LYS A 18 -39.23 -50.41 43.15
N VAL A 19 -39.42 -49.26 43.78
CA VAL A 19 -40.28 -48.18 43.26
C VAL A 19 -39.61 -47.46 42.08
N ALA A 20 -38.30 -47.24 42.16
CA ALA A 20 -37.51 -46.61 41.10
C ALA A 20 -37.21 -47.55 39.91
N LYS A 21 -37.48 -48.85 40.03
CA LYS A 21 -37.09 -49.91 39.06
C LYS A 21 -35.59 -49.92 38.71
N MET A 22 -34.76 -49.45 39.63
CA MET A 22 -33.30 -49.37 39.46
C MET A 22 -32.64 -49.82 40.76
N THR A 23 -31.53 -50.51 40.64
CA THR A 23 -30.68 -50.82 41.80
C THR A 23 -29.99 -49.54 42.30
N PRO A 24 -29.55 -49.47 43.57
CA PRO A 24 -28.84 -48.31 44.11
C PRO A 24 -27.57 -47.94 43.32
N ASP A 25 -26.86 -48.92 42.78
CA ASP A 25 -25.67 -48.70 41.96
C ASP A 25 -26.02 -48.15 40.56
N GLU A 26 -27.12 -48.61 39.95
CA GLU A 26 -27.62 -48.06 38.69
C GLU A 26 -28.10 -46.62 38.83
N ALA A 27 -28.79 -46.30 39.92
CA ALA A 27 -29.23 -44.92 40.21
C ALA A 27 -28.04 -44.00 40.45
N LYS A 28 -27.02 -44.48 41.18
CA LYS A 28 -25.76 -43.74 41.39
C LYS A 28 -25.02 -43.51 40.07
N LYS A 29 -24.96 -44.53 39.20
CA LYS A 29 -24.31 -44.42 37.89
C LYS A 29 -25.05 -43.45 36.98
N ALA A 30 -26.37 -43.53 36.89
CA ALA A 30 -27.18 -42.61 36.09
C ALA A 30 -27.02 -41.15 36.56
N LEU A 31 -27.03 -40.92 37.88
CA LEU A 31 -26.77 -39.60 38.45
C LEU A 31 -25.36 -39.09 38.10
N LEU A 32 -24.34 -39.95 38.21
CA LEU A 32 -22.96 -39.58 37.86
C LEU A 32 -22.82 -39.29 36.37
N ASP A 33 -23.47 -40.07 35.50
CA ASP A 33 -23.46 -39.87 34.04
C ASP A 33 -24.17 -38.56 33.65
N GLU A 34 -25.30 -38.23 34.29
CA GLU A 34 -26.04 -36.98 34.08
C GLU A 34 -25.25 -35.76 34.58
N VAL A 35 -24.68 -35.84 35.79
CA VAL A 35 -23.77 -34.82 36.33
C VAL A 35 -22.54 -34.64 35.45
N GLN A 36 -21.97 -35.72 34.90
CA GLN A 36 -20.84 -35.66 33.99
C GLN A 36 -21.22 -34.99 32.65
N SER A 37 -22.41 -35.28 32.11
CA SER A 37 -22.94 -34.61 30.91
C SER A 37 -23.16 -33.11 31.14
N ASP A 38 -23.80 -32.74 32.25
CA ASP A 38 -24.04 -31.34 32.62
C ASP A 38 -22.73 -30.58 32.83
N LEU A 39 -21.77 -31.18 33.56
CA LEU A 39 -20.43 -30.62 33.74
C LEU A 39 -19.70 -30.45 32.40
N THR A 40 -19.85 -31.39 31.47
CA THR A 40 -19.24 -31.29 30.13
C THR A 40 -19.82 -30.09 29.38
N GLY A 41 -21.13 -29.87 29.45
CA GLY A 41 -21.80 -28.71 28.86
C GLY A 41 -21.35 -27.38 29.49
N GLU A 42 -21.21 -27.33 30.82
CA GLU A 42 -20.70 -26.15 31.52
C GLU A 42 -19.23 -25.85 31.20
N ILE A 43 -18.38 -26.88 31.14
CA ILE A 43 -16.97 -26.74 30.77
C ILE A 43 -16.87 -26.21 29.34
N ALA A 44 -17.63 -26.76 28.39
CA ALA A 44 -17.64 -26.27 27.01
C ALA A 44 -18.09 -24.81 26.91
N LYS A 45 -19.10 -24.39 27.68
CA LYS A 45 -19.53 -22.99 27.75
C LYS A 45 -18.44 -22.09 28.31
N LYS A 46 -17.75 -22.50 29.39
CA LYS A 46 -16.64 -21.75 29.98
C LYS A 46 -15.45 -21.64 29.02
N ILE A 47 -15.12 -22.70 28.28
CA ILE A 47 -14.07 -22.68 27.26
C ILE A 47 -14.41 -21.66 26.17
N ARG A 48 -15.61 -21.72 25.59
CA ARG A 48 -16.01 -20.76 24.54
C ARG A 48 -16.01 -19.32 25.04
N ALA A 49 -16.54 -19.08 26.23
CA ALA A 49 -16.54 -17.74 26.83
C ALA A 49 -15.11 -17.24 27.10
N ALA A 50 -14.20 -18.12 27.51
CA ALA A 50 -12.79 -17.77 27.69
C ALA A 50 -12.09 -17.48 26.35
N GLU A 51 -12.33 -18.30 25.33
CA GLU A 51 -11.80 -18.09 23.97
C GLU A 51 -12.29 -16.78 23.36
N GLU A 52 -13.57 -16.46 23.52
CA GLU A 52 -14.16 -15.21 23.03
C GLU A 52 -13.59 -13.99 23.76
N LYS A 53 -13.45 -14.08 25.09
CA LYS A 53 -12.79 -13.04 25.89
C LYS A 53 -11.32 -12.84 25.48
N ILE A 54 -10.56 -13.92 25.29
CA ILE A 54 -9.16 -13.85 24.83
C ILE A 54 -9.09 -13.17 23.46
N LYS A 55 -10.04 -13.47 22.56
CA LYS A 55 -10.10 -12.86 21.23
C LYS A 55 -10.41 -11.37 21.28
N GLU A 56 -11.31 -10.93 22.16
CA GLU A 56 -11.60 -9.51 22.40
C GLU A 56 -10.37 -8.79 22.96
N GLU A 57 -9.77 -9.31 24.03
CA GLU A 57 -8.59 -8.73 24.67
C GLU A 57 -7.40 -8.66 23.69
N ALA A 58 -7.20 -9.68 22.86
CA ALA A 58 -6.16 -9.70 21.82
C ALA A 58 -6.42 -8.64 20.73
N SER A 59 -7.68 -8.45 20.33
CA SER A 59 -8.06 -7.43 19.35
C SER A 59 -7.78 -6.02 19.89
N ASP A 60 -8.11 -5.78 21.16
CA ASP A 60 -7.84 -4.49 21.80
C ASP A 60 -6.34 -4.24 21.97
N LYS A 61 -5.57 -5.26 22.35
CA LYS A 61 -4.11 -5.13 22.44
C LYS A 61 -3.46 -4.87 21.08
N ALA A 62 -3.93 -5.54 20.02
CA ALA A 62 -3.45 -5.29 18.67
C ALA A 62 -3.72 -3.85 18.21
N ARG A 63 -4.91 -3.31 18.51
CA ARG A 63 -5.23 -1.89 18.25
C ARG A 63 -4.31 -0.96 19.02
N GLU A 64 -4.03 -1.25 20.28
CA GLU A 64 -3.11 -0.44 21.10
C GLU A 64 -1.70 -0.38 20.48
N ILE A 65 -1.15 -1.54 20.09
CA ILE A 65 0.18 -1.63 19.45
C ILE A 65 0.21 -0.81 18.15
N LEU A 66 -0.81 -0.96 17.29
CA LEU A 66 -0.88 -0.22 16.03
C LEU A 66 -1.00 1.29 16.25
N LEU A 67 -1.83 1.72 17.21
CA LEU A 67 -1.97 3.13 17.56
C LEU A 67 -0.67 3.72 18.11
N ASP A 68 0.08 2.95 18.90
CA ASP A 68 1.35 3.41 19.43
C ASP A 68 2.44 3.49 18.36
N ALA A 69 2.51 2.49 17.48
CA ALA A 69 3.40 2.52 16.33
C ALA A 69 3.12 3.72 15.41
N MET A 70 1.86 4.03 15.12
CA MET A 70 1.48 5.18 14.28
C MET A 70 1.98 6.51 14.86
N LYS A 71 2.02 6.67 16.19
CA LYS A 71 2.58 7.89 16.82
C LYS A 71 4.07 8.03 16.58
N HIS A 72 4.81 6.92 16.51
CA HIS A 72 6.25 6.90 16.24
C HIS A 72 6.60 7.27 14.79
N GLY A 73 5.63 7.18 13.87
CA GLY A 73 5.80 7.54 12.46
C GLY A 73 5.94 9.04 12.17
N ALA A 74 5.86 9.95 13.16
CA ALA A 74 6.03 11.37 12.90
C ALA A 74 7.46 11.72 12.44
N THR A 75 7.61 12.46 11.34
CA THR A 75 8.93 12.85 10.81
C THR A 75 9.09 14.36 10.67
N GLY A 76 10.30 14.85 10.96
CA GLY A 76 10.73 16.22 10.67
C GLY A 76 11.43 16.37 9.31
N TYR A 77 11.43 15.31 8.49
CA TYR A 77 12.09 15.31 7.19
C TYR A 77 11.22 16.04 6.15
N VAL A 78 11.71 17.16 5.62
CA VAL A 78 10.92 18.06 4.76
C VAL A 78 10.87 17.53 3.33
N ALA A 79 9.69 17.43 2.73
CA ALA A 79 9.50 16.93 1.37
C ALA A 79 9.91 17.96 0.30
N GLU A 80 10.35 17.49 -0.86
CA GLU A 80 10.27 18.24 -2.11
C GLU A 80 9.08 17.70 -2.92
N TYR A 81 8.20 18.60 -3.35
CA TYR A 81 6.95 18.26 -4.02
C TYR A 81 7.14 18.00 -5.52
N THR A 82 6.17 17.27 -6.09
CA THR A 82 6.18 16.57 -7.38
C THR A 82 6.43 17.45 -8.60
N VAL A 83 6.18 18.76 -8.50
CA VAL A 83 6.35 19.71 -9.60
C VAL A 83 7.73 20.34 -9.48
N SER A 84 8.65 19.90 -10.34
CA SER A 84 9.91 20.60 -10.57
C SER A 84 9.62 21.82 -11.43
N SER A 85 9.13 22.90 -10.81
CA SER A 85 8.99 24.20 -11.47
C SER A 85 10.14 25.13 -11.10
N VAL A 86 10.51 25.99 -12.06
CA VAL A 86 11.44 27.10 -11.84
C VAL A 86 10.72 28.38 -12.18
N THR A 87 10.62 29.28 -11.20
CA THR A 87 10.05 30.61 -11.41
C THR A 87 11.04 31.51 -12.12
N VAL A 88 10.59 32.15 -13.19
CA VAL A 88 11.36 33.04 -14.02
C VAL A 88 11.04 34.50 -13.66
N PRO A 89 12.02 35.42 -13.57
CA PRO A 89 11.77 36.80 -13.17
C PRO A 89 10.91 37.61 -14.14
N ASN A 90 11.06 37.37 -15.46
CA ASN A 90 10.37 38.09 -16.51
C ASN A 90 10.42 37.34 -17.86
N GLU A 91 9.63 37.80 -18.83
CA GLU A 91 9.55 37.28 -20.21
C GLU A 91 10.90 37.32 -20.95
N ASP A 92 11.77 38.31 -20.66
CA ASP A 92 13.09 38.41 -21.30
C ASP A 92 14.01 37.23 -20.93
N VAL A 93 13.89 36.71 -19.71
CA VAL A 93 14.61 35.50 -19.30
C VAL A 93 14.01 34.27 -19.99
N LYS A 94 12.69 34.15 -20.09
CA LYS A 94 12.05 33.06 -20.85
C LYS A 94 12.51 33.05 -22.31
N GLY A 95 12.55 34.21 -22.96
CA GLY A 95 13.05 34.36 -24.34
C GLY A 95 14.50 33.90 -24.50
N ARG A 96 15.36 34.13 -23.50
CA ARG A 96 16.74 33.62 -23.48
C ARG A 96 16.83 32.11 -23.24
N ILE A 97 15.93 31.55 -22.43
CA ILE A 97 15.82 30.10 -22.21
C ILE A 97 15.43 29.39 -23.51
N ILE A 98 14.46 29.93 -24.25
CA ILE A 98 14.06 29.41 -25.57
C ILE A 98 15.21 29.58 -26.57
N GLY A 99 15.78 30.79 -26.64
CA GLY A 99 16.81 31.16 -27.59
C GLY A 99 16.30 31.26 -29.03
N ALA A 100 17.13 31.83 -29.92
CA ALA A 100 16.77 31.99 -31.33
C ALA A 100 16.46 30.64 -31.99
N GLY A 101 15.24 30.47 -32.51
CA GLY A 101 14.78 29.24 -33.15
C GLY A 101 14.69 28.04 -32.19
N GLY A 102 14.58 28.26 -30.88
CA GLY A 102 14.52 27.18 -29.89
C GLY A 102 15.87 26.48 -29.65
N ARG A 103 17.00 27.09 -30.05
CA ARG A 103 18.32 26.47 -29.95
C ARG A 103 18.73 26.17 -28.50
N ASN A 104 18.45 27.10 -27.59
CA ASN A 104 18.90 26.97 -26.20
C ASN A 104 18.10 25.92 -25.45
N ILE A 105 16.77 25.95 -25.57
CA ILE A 105 15.88 24.96 -24.95
C ILE A 105 16.20 23.56 -25.45
N ARG A 106 16.39 23.36 -26.77
CA ARG A 106 16.77 22.04 -27.33
C ARG A 106 18.12 21.55 -26.83
N THR A 107 19.12 22.44 -26.72
CA THR A 107 20.41 22.06 -26.13
C THR A 107 20.22 21.66 -24.67
N PHE A 108 19.47 22.44 -23.90
CA PHE A 108 19.22 22.14 -22.50
C PHE A 108 18.50 20.80 -22.30
N GLU A 109 17.40 20.58 -23.02
CA GLU A 109 16.61 19.34 -22.97
C GLU A 109 17.46 18.12 -23.31
N LYS A 110 18.30 18.24 -24.35
CA LYS A 110 19.22 17.18 -24.76
C LYS A 110 20.28 16.90 -23.69
N GLU A 111 20.93 17.92 -23.15
CA GLU A 111 22.05 17.75 -22.20
C GLU A 111 21.57 17.30 -20.82
N ALA A 112 20.42 17.82 -20.36
CA ALA A 112 19.82 17.46 -19.09
C ALA A 112 18.99 16.16 -19.16
N GLY A 113 18.50 15.78 -20.34
CA GLY A 113 17.64 14.62 -20.53
C GLY A 113 16.25 14.81 -19.93
N VAL A 114 15.69 16.01 -20.12
CA VAL A 114 14.36 16.42 -19.64
C VAL A 114 13.61 17.14 -20.76
N GLU A 115 12.30 17.23 -20.62
CA GLU A 115 11.43 18.08 -21.44
C GLU A 115 11.07 19.34 -20.65
N ILE A 116 11.12 20.49 -21.32
CA ILE A 116 10.78 21.78 -20.74
C ILE A 116 9.44 22.25 -21.29
N GLU A 117 8.46 22.42 -20.40
CA GLU A 117 7.21 23.09 -20.73
C GLU A 117 7.26 24.55 -20.27
N ILE A 118 7.03 25.46 -21.21
CA ILE A 118 6.92 26.89 -20.94
C ILE A 118 5.48 27.30 -21.25
N ASP A 119 4.78 27.83 -20.27
CA ASP A 119 3.44 28.39 -20.45
C ASP A 119 3.43 29.93 -20.35
N GLU A 120 2.25 30.51 -20.43
CA GLU A 120 2.04 31.96 -20.33
C GLU A 120 2.36 32.51 -18.92
N THR A 121 2.47 31.65 -17.90
CA THR A 121 2.81 32.04 -16.53
C THR A 121 4.32 32.15 -16.35
N ASN A 122 4.80 32.85 -15.32
CA ASN A 122 6.24 32.94 -15.04
C ASN A 122 6.87 31.65 -14.51
N GLU A 123 6.22 30.49 -14.67
CA GLU A 123 6.75 29.19 -14.26
C GLU A 123 7.15 28.34 -15.46
N ILE A 124 8.29 27.68 -15.34
CA ILE A 124 8.75 26.67 -16.29
C ILE A 124 8.65 25.31 -15.61
N ARG A 125 7.95 24.36 -16.22
CA ARG A 125 7.82 22.98 -15.73
C ARG A 125 8.87 22.08 -16.36
N LEU A 126 9.46 21.21 -15.54
CA LEU A 126 10.47 20.23 -15.94
C LEU A 126 9.90 18.81 -15.83
N SER A 127 9.86 18.12 -16.96
CA SER A 127 9.28 16.77 -17.09
C SER A 127 10.37 15.75 -17.43
N SER A 128 10.46 14.67 -16.64
CA SER A 128 11.31 13.51 -16.92
C SER A 128 10.93 12.34 -16.00
N PHE A 129 11.05 11.12 -16.51
CA PHE A 129 10.81 9.89 -15.75
C PHE A 129 11.85 9.66 -14.65
N ASP A 130 13.07 10.16 -14.83
CA ASP A 130 14.14 10.11 -13.85
C ASP A 130 14.10 11.38 -12.98
N SER A 131 13.77 11.20 -11.70
CA SER A 131 13.70 12.28 -10.73
C SER A 131 15.04 12.99 -10.52
N VAL A 132 16.16 12.29 -10.66
CA VAL A 132 17.48 12.88 -10.49
C VAL A 132 17.80 13.79 -11.68
N ARG A 133 17.39 13.41 -12.90
CA ARG A 133 17.53 14.27 -14.08
C ARG A 133 16.71 15.55 -13.95
N ARG A 134 15.48 15.45 -13.41
CA ARG A 134 14.65 16.64 -13.13
C ARG A 134 15.33 17.58 -12.16
N GLU A 135 15.93 17.06 -11.09
CA GLU A 135 16.62 17.89 -10.11
C GLU A 135 17.91 18.52 -10.66
N ILE A 136 18.69 17.78 -11.44
CA ILE A 136 19.86 18.31 -12.16
C ILE A 136 19.43 19.46 -13.08
N ALA A 137 18.35 19.26 -13.85
CA ALA A 137 17.80 20.28 -14.73
C ALA A 137 17.37 21.52 -13.94
N LYS A 138 16.62 21.34 -12.84
CA LYS A 138 16.16 22.45 -12.00
C LYS A 138 17.32 23.31 -11.50
N ARG A 139 18.33 22.69 -10.88
CA ARG A 139 19.52 23.40 -10.38
C ARG A 139 20.31 24.07 -11.50
N ALA A 140 20.51 23.38 -12.62
CA ALA A 140 21.21 23.94 -13.77
C ALA A 140 20.48 25.18 -14.32
N LEU A 141 19.15 25.11 -14.44
CA LEU A 141 18.33 26.22 -14.92
C LEU A 141 18.37 27.41 -13.95
N GLU A 142 18.29 27.18 -12.64
CA GLU A 142 18.43 28.23 -11.62
C GLU A 142 19.80 28.94 -11.70
N ILE A 143 20.88 28.19 -11.89
CA ILE A 143 22.23 28.75 -12.06
C ILE A 143 22.30 29.60 -13.33
N LEU A 144 21.79 29.09 -14.45
CA LEU A 144 21.79 29.79 -15.74
C LEU A 144 20.95 31.08 -15.71
N ILE A 145 19.82 31.08 -15.00
CA ILE A 145 18.99 32.26 -14.78
C ILE A 145 19.75 33.32 -13.97
N ARG A 146 20.39 32.91 -12.86
CA ARG A 146 21.20 33.82 -12.01
C ARG A 146 22.40 34.41 -12.77
N ASP A 147 23.04 33.61 -13.60
CA ASP A 147 24.21 34.00 -14.40
C ASP A 147 23.82 34.82 -15.65
N ALA A 148 22.53 34.86 -16.01
CA ALA A 148 21.98 35.53 -17.21
C ALA A 148 22.56 35.07 -18.57
N ARG A 149 23.53 34.15 -18.57
CA ARG A 149 24.25 33.61 -19.72
C ARG A 149 23.69 32.25 -20.12
N ILE A 150 22.73 32.29 -21.04
CA ILE A 150 22.06 31.08 -21.54
C ILE A 150 22.48 30.88 -23.01
N GLN A 151 23.59 30.16 -23.20
CA GLN A 151 24.13 29.79 -24.50
C GLN A 151 24.53 28.31 -24.48
N PRO A 152 24.54 27.61 -25.63
CA PRO A 152 24.77 26.17 -25.67
C PRO A 152 26.02 25.70 -24.91
N SER A 153 27.16 26.37 -25.08
CA SER A 153 28.40 26.04 -24.38
C SER A 153 28.31 26.18 -22.87
N ARG A 154 27.60 27.20 -22.39
CA ARG A 154 27.40 27.44 -20.95
C ARG A 154 26.40 26.45 -20.36
N ILE A 155 25.37 26.09 -21.11
CA ILE A 155 24.38 25.07 -20.72
C ILE A 155 25.10 23.73 -20.50
N GLU A 156 25.93 23.30 -21.45
CA GLU A 156 26.74 22.08 -21.36
C GLU A 156 27.66 22.10 -20.13
N GLU A 157 28.36 23.22 -19.90
CA GLU A 157 29.26 23.40 -18.77
C GLU A 157 28.53 23.29 -17.42
N VAL A 158 27.44 24.04 -17.25
CA VAL A 158 26.67 24.07 -15.99
C VAL A 158 26.03 22.71 -15.71
N ILE A 159 25.43 22.06 -16.72
CA ILE A 159 24.83 20.73 -16.52
C ILE A 159 25.90 19.71 -16.12
N ARG A 160 27.09 19.76 -16.71
CA ARG A 160 28.20 18.87 -16.33
C ARG A 160 28.65 19.10 -14.90
N GLN A 161 28.76 20.35 -14.48
CA GLN A 161 29.11 20.70 -13.10
C GLN A 161 28.04 20.21 -12.12
N VAL A 162 26.76 20.51 -12.36
CA VAL A 162 25.66 20.08 -11.48
C VAL A 162 25.56 18.56 -11.41
N LYS A 163 25.82 17.83 -12.50
CA LYS A 163 25.89 16.36 -12.48
C LYS A 163 26.98 15.84 -11.55
N ALA A 164 28.16 16.46 -11.55
CA ALA A 164 29.25 16.07 -10.66
C ALA A 164 28.90 16.35 -9.19
N ASP A 165 28.34 17.53 -8.91
CA ASP A 165 27.94 17.93 -7.55
C ASP A 165 26.77 17.07 -7.02
N MET A 166 25.92 16.55 -7.91
CA MET A 166 24.76 15.73 -7.54
C MET A 166 25.17 14.41 -6.85
N GLU A 167 26.31 13.84 -7.18
CA GLU A 167 26.77 12.58 -6.57
C GLU A 167 27.04 12.74 -5.06
N ASP A 168 27.56 13.90 -4.66
CA ASP A 168 27.79 14.23 -3.25
C ASP A 168 26.46 14.53 -2.53
N VAL A 169 25.56 15.26 -3.20
CA VAL A 169 24.20 15.53 -2.68
C VAL A 169 23.45 14.23 -2.42
N LEU A 170 23.47 13.29 -3.36
CA LEU A 170 22.84 11.98 -3.20
C LEU A 170 23.45 11.19 -2.03
N LEU A 171 24.77 11.22 -1.87
CA LEU A 171 25.40 10.55 -0.75
C LEU A 171 25.01 11.18 0.60
N GLU A 172 24.96 12.50 0.69
CA GLU A 172 24.53 13.21 1.90
C GLU A 172 23.07 12.93 2.25
N GLU A 173 22.15 12.99 1.28
CA GLU A 173 20.74 12.67 1.49
C GLU A 173 20.55 11.20 1.88
N GLY A 174 21.29 10.29 1.23
CA GLY A 174 21.30 8.88 1.57
C GLY A 174 21.71 8.63 3.02
N LYS A 175 22.77 9.29 3.49
CA LYS A 175 23.20 9.23 4.90
C LYS A 175 22.14 9.76 5.85
N LYS A 176 21.47 10.86 5.52
CA LYS A 176 20.38 11.43 6.35
C LYS A 176 19.23 10.44 6.49
N ILE A 177 18.77 9.85 5.37
CA ILE A 177 17.69 8.85 5.38
C ILE A 177 18.09 7.63 6.21
N CYS A 178 19.28 7.08 5.98
CA CYS A 178 19.78 5.94 6.75
C CYS A 178 19.87 6.25 8.25
N HIS A 179 20.36 7.45 8.61
CA HIS A 179 20.45 7.92 9.98
C HIS A 179 19.07 8.04 10.67
N GLU A 180 18.10 8.63 9.99
CA GLU A 180 16.70 8.73 10.47
C GLU A 180 16.05 7.36 10.66
N CYS A 181 16.43 6.37 9.85
CA CYS A 181 16.01 4.98 9.97
C CYS A 181 16.81 4.19 11.03
N GLY A 182 17.87 4.75 11.62
CA GLY A 182 18.73 4.05 12.59
C GLY A 182 19.69 3.03 11.96
N VAL A 183 20.05 3.20 10.69
CA VAL A 183 20.95 2.31 9.93
C VAL A 183 22.27 3.02 9.63
N PHE A 184 23.39 2.45 10.10
CA PHE A 184 24.71 3.09 9.98
C PHE A 184 25.73 2.31 9.14
N ASN A 185 25.48 1.03 8.88
CA ASN A 185 26.48 0.10 8.32
C ASN A 185 26.13 -0.38 6.90
N LEU A 186 25.70 0.53 6.02
CA LEU A 186 25.47 0.21 4.61
C LEU A 186 26.68 0.59 3.72
N PRO A 187 26.92 -0.12 2.61
CA PRO A 187 27.90 0.29 1.61
C PRO A 187 27.62 1.71 1.10
N VAL A 188 28.69 2.49 0.88
CA VAL A 188 28.61 3.89 0.40
C VAL A 188 27.78 4.02 -0.87
N GLU A 189 27.97 3.10 -1.82
CA GLU A 189 27.22 3.07 -3.07
C GLU A 189 25.72 2.81 -2.83
N LEU A 190 25.36 1.96 -1.87
CA LEU A 190 23.96 1.71 -1.53
C LEU A 190 23.34 2.92 -0.83
N MET A 191 24.09 3.60 0.05
CA MET A 191 23.65 4.88 0.63
C MET A 191 23.41 5.93 -0.46
N ARG A 192 24.29 6.04 -1.46
CA ARG A 192 24.09 6.97 -2.60
C ARG A 192 22.83 6.62 -3.40
N ILE A 193 22.56 5.33 -3.58
CA ILE A 193 21.32 4.85 -4.21
C ILE A 193 20.09 5.27 -3.40
N ILE A 194 20.11 5.07 -2.08
CA ILE A 194 19.04 5.49 -1.16
C ILE A 194 18.82 7.00 -1.21
N GLY A 195 19.88 7.79 -1.43
CA GLY A 195 19.77 9.25 -1.61
C GLY A 195 18.81 9.67 -2.72
N ARG A 196 18.59 8.82 -3.72
CA ARG A 196 17.61 9.08 -4.79
C ARG A 196 16.17 9.12 -4.28
N PHE A 197 15.87 8.54 -3.12
CA PHE A 197 14.55 8.53 -2.50
C PHE A 197 14.06 9.95 -2.20
N ARG A 198 15.00 10.88 -1.91
CA ARG A 198 14.74 12.31 -1.72
C ARG A 198 13.93 12.92 -2.87
N PHE A 199 14.24 12.51 -4.10
CA PHE A 199 13.68 13.11 -5.32
C PHE A 199 12.57 12.25 -5.95
N ARG A 200 12.36 11.03 -5.45
CA ARG A 200 11.36 10.10 -5.97
C ARG A 200 10.03 10.31 -5.26
N THR A 201 8.97 10.37 -6.05
CA THR A 201 7.60 10.45 -5.55
C THR A 201 6.81 9.26 -6.11
N SER A 202 5.93 8.67 -5.30
CA SER A 202 4.96 7.66 -5.73
C SER A 202 3.57 8.09 -5.24
N TYR A 203 2.62 8.24 -6.16
CA TYR A 203 1.26 8.72 -5.85
C TYR A 203 1.23 10.03 -5.05
N GLY A 204 2.14 10.97 -5.32
CA GLY A 204 2.25 12.23 -4.60
C GLY A 204 2.99 12.17 -3.26
N GLN A 205 3.32 10.98 -2.74
CA GLN A 205 4.11 10.80 -1.53
C GLN A 205 5.60 10.75 -1.86
N ASN A 206 6.42 11.52 -1.14
CA ASN A 206 7.88 11.44 -1.26
C ASN A 206 8.39 10.11 -0.70
N LEU A 207 9.21 9.41 -1.47
CA LEU A 207 9.70 8.07 -1.10
C LEU A 207 10.58 8.11 0.14
N GLY A 208 11.47 9.10 0.27
CA GLY A 208 12.36 9.22 1.44
C GLY A 208 11.58 9.41 2.75
N ILE A 209 10.56 10.27 2.74
CA ILE A 209 9.67 10.46 3.90
C ILE A 209 8.93 9.16 4.21
N HIS A 210 8.28 8.59 3.21
CA HIS A 210 7.51 7.36 3.34
C HIS A 210 8.34 6.24 3.97
N THR A 211 9.56 6.03 3.48
CA THR A 211 10.49 5.02 3.99
C THR A 211 10.90 5.28 5.43
N ILE A 212 11.19 6.54 5.81
CA ILE A 212 11.54 6.87 7.21
C ILE A 212 10.36 6.59 8.14
N GLU A 213 9.15 7.00 7.73
CA GLU A 213 7.91 6.82 8.49
C GLU A 213 7.61 5.34 8.70
N GLU A 214 7.59 4.59 7.60
CA GLU A 214 7.42 3.16 7.58
C GLU A 214 8.44 2.47 8.48
N THR A 215 9.72 2.82 8.36
CA THR A 215 10.79 2.21 9.17
C THR A 215 10.56 2.44 10.66
N LYS A 216 10.17 3.65 11.07
CA LYS A 216 9.89 3.97 12.48
C LYS A 216 8.69 3.17 13.00
N MET A 217 7.63 3.04 12.21
CA MET A 217 6.45 2.25 12.57
C MET A 217 6.77 0.75 12.62
N GLY A 218 7.44 0.22 11.61
CA GLY A 218 7.82 -1.19 11.52
C GLY A 218 8.71 -1.62 12.69
N VAL A 219 9.71 -0.82 13.05
CA VAL A 219 10.58 -1.09 14.21
C VAL A 219 9.77 -1.12 15.51
N ALA A 220 8.88 -0.15 15.74
CA ALA A 220 8.04 -0.14 16.94
C ALA A 220 7.14 -1.38 17.05
N ILE A 221 6.54 -1.79 15.93
CA ILE A 221 5.73 -3.01 15.85
C ILE A 221 6.58 -4.26 16.12
N ALA A 222 7.79 -4.32 15.54
CA ALA A 222 8.68 -5.45 15.73
C ALA A 222 9.09 -5.65 17.19
N GLU A 223 9.38 -4.55 17.89
CA GLU A 223 9.73 -4.55 19.31
C GLU A 223 8.57 -5.05 20.19
N GLU A 224 7.34 -4.59 19.95
CA GLU A 224 6.15 -5.05 20.67
C GLU A 224 5.79 -6.52 20.38
N MET A 225 6.04 -6.99 19.16
CA MET A 225 5.75 -8.36 18.74
C MET A 225 6.88 -9.36 19.03
N GLY A 226 8.04 -8.90 19.50
CA GLY A 226 9.22 -9.74 19.71
C GLY A 226 9.86 -10.28 18.42
N ALA A 227 9.65 -9.60 17.29
CA ALA A 227 10.29 -9.91 16.01
C ALA A 227 11.70 -9.28 15.92
N ASN A 228 12.48 -9.65 14.92
CA ASN A 228 13.81 -9.07 14.74
C ASN A 228 13.75 -7.64 14.18
N ALA A 229 13.89 -6.65 15.08
CA ALA A 229 13.86 -5.23 14.73
C ALA A 229 14.93 -4.81 13.71
N ASP A 230 16.11 -5.44 13.68
CA ASP A 230 17.17 -5.11 12.71
C ASP A 230 16.81 -5.56 11.29
N VAL A 231 16.17 -6.74 11.16
CA VAL A 231 15.67 -7.24 9.89
C VAL A 231 14.55 -6.36 9.38
N VAL A 232 13.58 -6.01 10.23
CA VAL A 232 12.47 -5.11 9.87
C VAL A 232 12.99 -3.73 9.48
N ARG A 233 13.94 -3.16 10.23
CA ARG A 233 14.53 -1.85 9.94
C ARG A 233 15.17 -1.81 8.55
N LEU A 234 15.97 -2.82 8.21
CA LEU A 234 16.59 -2.93 6.89
C LEU A 234 15.56 -3.28 5.80
N GLY A 235 14.56 -4.11 6.13
CA GLY A 235 13.45 -4.44 5.25
C GLY A 235 12.66 -3.21 4.82
N CYS A 236 12.20 -2.39 5.78
CA CYS A 236 11.49 -1.14 5.52
C CYS A 236 12.34 -0.13 4.75
N LEU A 237 13.61 0.07 5.15
CA LEU A 237 14.51 0.99 4.46
C LEU A 237 14.70 0.64 2.97
N LEU A 238 14.66 -0.65 2.64
CA LEU A 238 15.02 -1.16 1.31
C LEU A 238 13.83 -1.68 0.50
N HIS A 239 12.61 -1.71 1.04
CA HIS A 239 11.44 -2.34 0.41
C HIS A 239 11.21 -1.84 -1.02
N ASP A 240 11.34 -0.53 -1.23
CA ASP A 240 11.09 0.14 -2.50
C ASP A 240 12.36 0.56 -3.24
N VAL A 241 13.53 0.02 -2.88
CA VAL A 241 14.80 0.41 -3.51
C VAL A 241 14.80 0.16 -5.02
N GLY A 242 13.98 -0.76 -5.54
CA GLY A 242 13.84 -0.95 -6.97
C GLY A 242 13.18 0.22 -7.71
N LYS A 243 12.37 1.06 -7.04
CA LYS A 243 11.68 2.21 -7.68
C LYS A 243 12.63 3.29 -8.19
N ILE A 244 13.90 3.28 -7.75
CA ILE A 244 14.93 4.23 -8.19
C ILE A 244 15.88 3.66 -9.26
N ILE A 245 15.68 2.39 -9.67
CA ILE A 245 16.46 1.72 -10.71
C ILE A 245 15.75 1.97 -12.03
N THR A 246 16.34 2.81 -12.88
CA THR A 246 15.71 3.30 -14.12
C THR A 246 16.33 2.74 -15.40
N ASN A 247 17.46 2.04 -15.28
CA ASN A 247 18.29 1.62 -16.43
C ASN A 247 18.16 0.12 -16.75
N GLU A 248 17.31 -0.60 -16.03
CA GLU A 248 17.09 -2.04 -16.15
C GLU A 248 15.59 -2.31 -16.32
N GLU A 249 15.24 -3.28 -17.18
CA GLU A 249 13.85 -3.71 -17.35
C GLU A 249 13.47 -4.69 -16.23
N GLY A 250 12.29 -4.50 -15.65
CA GLY A 250 11.76 -5.35 -14.58
C GLY A 250 10.76 -4.60 -13.71
N ASN A 251 9.98 -5.33 -12.90
CA ASN A 251 9.20 -4.71 -11.83
C ASN A 251 10.13 -4.27 -10.69
N HIS A 252 9.71 -3.29 -9.88
CA HIS A 252 10.58 -2.74 -8.83
C HIS A 252 10.94 -3.78 -7.76
N ILE A 253 10.12 -4.80 -7.55
CA ILE A 253 10.41 -5.90 -6.61
C ILE A 253 11.63 -6.69 -7.11
N GLU A 254 11.61 -7.14 -8.36
CA GLU A 254 12.70 -7.89 -8.98
C GLU A 254 13.99 -7.07 -9.02
N LEU A 255 13.89 -5.80 -9.42
CA LEU A 255 15.02 -4.88 -9.46
C LEU A 255 15.63 -4.67 -8.06
N GLY A 256 14.80 -4.50 -7.04
CA GLY A 256 15.23 -4.40 -5.65
C GLY A 256 15.92 -5.69 -5.17
N VAL A 257 15.29 -6.85 -5.38
CA VAL A 257 15.85 -8.16 -5.02
C VAL A 257 17.21 -8.41 -5.68
N ASN A 258 17.34 -8.11 -6.97
CA ASN A 258 18.58 -8.29 -7.72
C ASN A 258 19.69 -7.36 -7.20
N LEU A 259 19.35 -6.10 -6.91
CA LEU A 259 20.28 -5.14 -6.30
C LEU A 259 20.79 -5.66 -4.95
N LEU A 260 19.89 -6.08 -4.06
CA LEU A 260 20.25 -6.53 -2.72
C LEU A 260 21.10 -7.81 -2.75
N LYS A 261 20.83 -8.73 -3.67
CA LYS A 261 21.68 -9.91 -3.91
C LYS A 261 23.09 -9.51 -4.34
N LYS A 262 23.23 -8.52 -5.23
CA LYS A 262 24.53 -8.02 -5.70
C LYS A 262 25.37 -7.42 -4.56
N TYR A 263 24.73 -6.78 -3.59
CA TYR A 263 25.38 -6.27 -2.38
C TYR A 263 25.55 -7.31 -1.26
N GLY A 264 25.16 -8.57 -1.49
CA GLY A 264 25.34 -9.65 -0.52
C GLY A 264 24.47 -9.51 0.73
N MET A 265 23.28 -8.88 0.61
CA MET A 265 22.39 -8.70 1.75
C MET A 265 21.82 -10.04 2.25
N PRO A 266 21.56 -10.17 3.57
CA PRO A 266 20.91 -11.34 4.15
C PRO A 266 19.59 -11.74 3.48
N LYS A 267 19.29 -13.04 3.47
CA LYS A 267 18.11 -13.59 2.78
C LYS A 267 16.80 -13.10 3.39
N GLU A 268 16.81 -12.85 4.69
CA GLU A 268 15.67 -12.38 5.48
C GLU A 268 15.25 -10.97 5.03
N ILE A 269 16.23 -10.10 4.76
CA ILE A 269 15.98 -8.74 4.23
C ILE A 269 15.51 -8.80 2.78
N ILE A 270 16.13 -9.65 1.96
CA ILE A 270 15.70 -9.88 0.58
C ILE A 270 14.27 -10.42 0.54
N ALA A 271 13.89 -11.29 1.49
CA ALA A 271 12.54 -11.82 1.61
C ALA A 271 11.52 -10.72 1.92
N CYS A 272 11.82 -9.81 2.86
CA CYS A 272 10.98 -8.65 3.14
C CYS A 272 10.70 -7.84 1.87
N VAL A 273 11.75 -7.47 1.12
CA VAL A 273 11.63 -6.72 -0.15
C VAL A 273 10.87 -7.51 -1.21
N ALA A 274 11.00 -8.83 -1.25
CA ALA A 274 10.32 -9.64 -2.25
C ALA A 274 8.84 -9.93 -1.92
N GLU A 275 8.42 -9.70 -0.68
CA GLU A 275 7.09 -10.07 -0.16
C GLU A 275 6.23 -8.86 0.20
N HIS A 276 6.79 -7.65 0.25
CA HIS A 276 6.09 -6.44 0.70
C HIS A 276 4.88 -6.00 -0.14
N HIS A 277 4.60 -6.65 -1.27
CA HIS A 277 3.38 -6.43 -2.07
C HIS A 277 2.33 -7.53 -1.90
N GLU A 278 2.58 -8.55 -1.08
CA GLU A 278 1.70 -9.72 -0.91
C GLU A 278 1.48 -10.54 -2.21
N ASP A 279 2.32 -10.35 -3.22
CA ASP A 279 2.29 -11.13 -4.48
C ASP A 279 2.66 -12.61 -4.27
N ARG A 280 3.21 -12.93 -3.10
CA ARG A 280 3.54 -14.29 -2.65
C ARG A 280 3.38 -14.41 -1.13
N PRO A 281 3.23 -15.62 -0.58
CA PRO A 281 3.09 -15.81 0.86
C PRO A 281 4.29 -15.26 1.64
N PHE A 282 4.01 -14.63 2.78
CA PHE A 282 5.04 -14.18 3.71
C PHE A 282 5.82 -15.36 4.29
N SER A 283 7.14 -15.25 4.27
CA SER A 283 8.06 -16.29 4.77
C SER A 283 8.41 -16.10 6.25
N SER A 284 8.14 -14.92 6.82
CA SER A 284 8.51 -14.55 8.19
C SER A 284 7.56 -13.51 8.79
N ASN A 285 7.57 -13.38 10.12
CA ASN A 285 6.82 -12.31 10.80
C ASN A 285 7.37 -10.93 10.40
N GLU A 286 8.68 -10.82 10.19
CA GLU A 286 9.34 -9.61 9.74
C GLU A 286 8.82 -9.14 8.38
N SER A 287 8.61 -10.05 7.42
CA SER A 287 7.99 -9.72 6.13
C SER A 287 6.58 -9.15 6.29
N VAL A 288 5.78 -9.72 7.20
CA VAL A 288 4.42 -9.25 7.49
C VAL A 288 4.46 -7.85 8.12
N ILE A 289 5.40 -7.60 9.03
CA ILE A 289 5.56 -6.31 9.68
C ILE A 289 5.97 -5.22 8.68
N VAL A 290 6.91 -5.52 7.76
CA VAL A 290 7.32 -4.59 6.69
C VAL A 290 6.12 -4.23 5.80
N TRP A 291 5.39 -5.22 5.31
CA TRP A 291 4.17 -5.00 4.53
C TRP A 291 3.12 -4.15 5.28
N MET A 292 2.92 -4.46 6.56
CA MET A 292 1.95 -3.74 7.39
C MET A 292 2.39 -2.28 7.61
N ALA A 293 3.67 -2.03 7.85
CA ALA A 293 4.21 -0.69 8.00
C ALA A 293 4.07 0.14 6.70
N ASP A 294 4.34 -0.46 5.53
CA ASP A 294 4.15 0.19 4.22
C ASP A 294 2.67 0.56 4.03
N ALA A 295 1.77 -0.40 4.27
CA ALA A 295 0.33 -0.19 4.16
C ALA A 295 -0.17 0.95 5.06
N ILE A 296 0.32 1.03 6.31
CA ILE A 296 -0.02 2.12 7.24
C ILE A 296 0.52 3.45 6.72
N SER A 297 1.78 3.50 6.28
CA SER A 297 2.43 4.72 5.78
C SER A 297 1.76 5.27 4.52
N GLY A 298 1.35 4.38 3.60
CA GLY A 298 0.73 4.73 2.32
C GLY A 298 -0.76 5.04 2.38
N SER A 299 -1.50 4.53 3.38
CA SER A 299 -2.97 4.64 3.45
C SER A 299 -3.48 5.81 4.31
N ARG A 300 -2.58 6.55 4.97
CA ARG A 300 -2.98 7.68 5.82
C ARG A 300 -3.62 8.82 5.01
N PRO A 301 -4.70 9.45 5.49
CA PRO A 301 -5.30 10.60 4.82
C PRO A 301 -4.27 11.70 4.56
N GLY A 302 -4.12 12.10 3.29
CA GLY A 302 -3.15 13.11 2.85
C GLY A 302 -1.74 12.60 2.53
N ALA A 303 -1.41 11.31 2.71
CA ALA A 303 -0.13 10.75 2.26
C ALA A 303 0.02 10.79 0.75
N ARG A 304 -1.02 10.33 0.05
CA ARG A 304 -1.04 10.24 -1.40
C ARG A 304 -1.90 11.36 -1.95
N TYR A 305 -1.26 12.21 -2.74
CA TYR A 305 -1.89 13.31 -3.45
C TYR A 305 -1.85 12.94 -4.94
N GLU A 306 -2.76 12.08 -5.37
CA GLU A 306 -3.17 12.16 -6.77
C GLU A 306 -3.86 13.51 -6.95
N PRO A 307 -3.61 14.25 -8.05
CA PRO A 307 -4.43 15.40 -8.39
C PRO A 307 -5.88 14.91 -8.47
N HIS A 308 -6.67 15.22 -7.45
CA HIS A 308 -8.05 14.74 -7.32
C HIS A 308 -8.86 15.02 -8.60
N GLU A 309 -8.54 16.11 -9.29
CA GLU A 309 -9.14 16.46 -10.58
C GLU A 309 -8.86 15.45 -11.68
N ASP A 310 -7.63 14.96 -11.82
CA ASP A 310 -7.28 14.02 -12.89
C ASP A 310 -7.80 12.61 -12.60
N TYR A 311 -7.83 12.22 -11.32
CA TYR A 311 -8.52 10.99 -10.90
C TYR A 311 -10.01 11.04 -11.23
N VAL A 312 -10.69 12.14 -10.86
CA VAL A 312 -12.12 12.33 -11.16
C VAL A 312 -12.35 12.37 -12.66
N LYS A 313 -11.61 13.19 -13.42
CA LYS A 313 -11.71 13.24 -14.90
C LYS A 313 -11.50 11.86 -15.52
N ARG A 314 -10.55 11.07 -15.02
CA ARG A 314 -10.30 9.70 -15.49
C ARG A 314 -11.47 8.77 -15.21
N MET A 315 -12.02 8.79 -14.00
CA MET A 315 -13.16 7.94 -13.64
C MET A 315 -14.39 8.32 -14.47
N THR A 316 -14.67 9.63 -14.56
CA THR A 316 -15.77 10.16 -15.37
C THR A 316 -15.63 9.75 -16.84
N LYS A 317 -14.41 9.81 -17.42
CA LYS A 317 -14.20 9.39 -18.81
C LYS A 317 -14.42 7.89 -19.04
N ILE A 318 -14.04 7.04 -18.08
CA ILE A 318 -14.34 5.59 -18.12
C ILE A 318 -15.85 5.36 -18.09
N GLU A 319 -16.55 6.05 -17.18
CA GLU A 319 -17.99 5.95 -17.03
C GLU A 319 -18.72 6.45 -18.28
N GLU A 320 -18.28 7.54 -18.88
CA GLU A 320 -18.82 8.09 -20.13
C GLU A 320 -18.70 7.10 -21.30
N VAL A 321 -17.51 6.52 -21.51
CA VAL A 321 -17.27 5.56 -22.60
C VAL A 321 -18.19 4.35 -22.49
N ALA A 322 -18.34 3.82 -21.27
CA ALA A 322 -19.20 2.69 -20.99
C ALA A 322 -20.70 3.07 -21.04
N SER A 323 -21.11 4.24 -20.57
CA SER A 323 -22.51 4.71 -20.62
C SER A 323 -23.03 4.95 -22.04
N GLY A 324 -22.13 5.07 -23.03
CA GLY A 324 -22.49 5.32 -24.42
C GLY A 324 -23.14 4.13 -25.16
N PHE A 325 -23.30 2.98 -24.51
CA PHE A 325 -23.97 1.82 -25.09
C PHE A 325 -25.45 1.75 -24.68
N SER A 326 -26.31 1.27 -25.58
CA SER A 326 -27.75 1.16 -25.37
C SER A 326 -28.11 0.12 -24.31
N GLY A 327 -29.13 0.40 -23.49
CA GLY A 327 -29.64 -0.53 -22.47
C GLY A 327 -28.88 -0.47 -21.15
N ILE A 328 -27.95 0.47 -20.98
CA ILE A 328 -27.25 0.72 -19.72
C ILE A 328 -28.04 1.71 -18.86
N ASP A 329 -28.21 1.38 -17.59
CA ASP A 329 -28.86 2.23 -16.60
C ASP A 329 -27.83 3.02 -15.78
N THR A 330 -26.78 2.34 -15.29
CA THR A 330 -25.73 3.00 -14.51
C THR A 330 -24.36 2.34 -14.70
N VAL A 331 -23.31 3.15 -14.67
CA VAL A 331 -21.92 2.68 -14.69
C VAL A 331 -21.18 3.18 -13.47
N TYR A 332 -20.34 2.33 -12.89
CA TYR A 332 -19.44 2.69 -11.80
C TYR A 332 -18.03 2.23 -12.12
N ALA A 333 -17.06 3.14 -12.02
CA ALA A 333 -15.64 2.80 -12.08
C ALA A 333 -15.05 2.70 -10.66
N PHE A 334 -14.56 1.52 -10.28
CA PHE A 334 -13.90 1.23 -9.01
C PHE A 334 -12.40 1.01 -9.17
N GLN A 335 -11.66 1.05 -8.06
CA GLN A 335 -10.23 0.73 -7.99
C GLN A 335 -9.38 1.50 -9.03
N ALA A 336 -9.54 2.83 -9.07
CA ALA A 336 -8.86 3.68 -10.05
C ALA A 336 -9.10 3.26 -11.52
N GLY A 337 -10.29 2.72 -11.79
CA GLY A 337 -10.72 2.35 -13.14
C GLY A 337 -10.35 0.93 -13.57
N ARG A 338 -9.85 0.09 -12.65
CA ARG A 338 -9.51 -1.31 -12.95
C ARG A 338 -10.70 -2.27 -12.84
N ASP A 339 -11.78 -1.88 -12.18
CA ASP A 339 -13.04 -2.64 -12.13
C ASP A 339 -14.19 -1.72 -12.55
N VAL A 340 -14.81 -2.00 -13.69
CA VAL A 340 -15.95 -1.24 -14.21
C VAL A 340 -17.20 -2.10 -14.10
N ARG A 341 -18.21 -1.60 -13.38
CA ARG A 341 -19.49 -2.28 -13.20
C ARG A 341 -20.58 -1.54 -13.93
N VAL A 342 -21.31 -2.28 -14.74
CA VAL A 342 -22.35 -1.76 -15.63
C VAL A 342 -23.65 -2.42 -15.26
N ILE A 343 -24.62 -1.64 -14.79
CA ILE A 343 -25.97 -2.09 -14.51
C ILE A 343 -26.81 -1.82 -15.76
N VAL A 344 -27.48 -2.85 -16.25
CA VAL A 344 -28.32 -2.76 -17.45
C VAL A 344 -29.79 -2.83 -17.12
N ASN A 345 -30.61 -2.24 -17.98
CA ASN A 345 -32.06 -2.41 -17.92
C ASN A 345 -32.43 -3.84 -18.36
N PRO A 346 -33.02 -4.67 -17.47
CA PRO A 346 -33.35 -6.06 -17.77
C PRO A 346 -34.44 -6.24 -18.84
N ASP A 347 -35.21 -5.19 -19.16
CA ASP A 347 -36.24 -5.20 -20.19
C ASP A 347 -35.67 -4.97 -21.61
N GLU A 348 -34.50 -4.32 -21.70
CA GLU A 348 -33.85 -3.98 -22.98
C GLU A 348 -32.70 -4.94 -23.33
N VAL A 349 -32.02 -5.45 -22.31
CA VAL A 349 -30.86 -6.33 -22.42
C VAL A 349 -31.21 -7.73 -21.91
N ASP A 350 -31.16 -8.72 -22.80
CA ASP A 350 -31.31 -10.14 -22.49
C ASP A 350 -29.95 -10.78 -22.14
N ASP A 351 -29.95 -12.05 -21.74
CA ASP A 351 -28.74 -12.74 -21.25
C ASP A 351 -27.66 -12.92 -22.32
N ASP A 352 -28.08 -13.10 -23.58
CA ASP A 352 -27.16 -13.21 -24.71
C ASP A 352 -26.50 -11.85 -25.01
N LYS A 353 -27.30 -10.76 -25.03
CA LYS A 353 -26.81 -9.39 -25.18
C LYS A 353 -25.91 -8.96 -24.01
N LEU A 354 -26.14 -9.47 -22.79
CA LEU A 354 -25.31 -9.16 -21.62
C LEU A 354 -23.83 -9.52 -21.87
N THR A 355 -23.60 -10.72 -22.41
CA THR A 355 -22.26 -11.23 -22.69
C THR A 355 -21.58 -10.43 -23.80
N VAL A 356 -22.33 -10.10 -24.86
CA VAL A 356 -21.85 -9.26 -25.97
C VAL A 356 -21.50 -7.86 -25.48
N LEU A 357 -22.37 -7.26 -24.68
CA LEU A 357 -22.18 -5.91 -24.13
C LEU A 357 -20.93 -5.84 -23.24
N ALA A 358 -20.70 -6.84 -22.39
CA ALA A 358 -19.48 -6.92 -21.58
C ALA A 358 -18.21 -6.94 -22.45
N HIS A 359 -18.24 -7.71 -23.55
CA HIS A 359 -17.12 -7.80 -24.49
C HIS A 359 -16.88 -6.49 -25.24
N ASP A 360 -17.93 -5.84 -25.70
CA ASP A 360 -17.84 -4.61 -26.49
C ASP A 360 -17.38 -3.41 -25.65
N ILE A 361 -17.87 -3.29 -24.41
CA ILE A 361 -17.42 -2.26 -23.46
C ILE A 361 -15.92 -2.44 -23.16
N ALA A 362 -15.48 -3.67 -22.89
CA ALA A 362 -14.07 -3.95 -22.62
C ALA A 362 -13.18 -3.56 -23.81
N ARG A 363 -13.56 -3.91 -25.05
CA ARG A 363 -12.82 -3.53 -26.26
C ARG A 363 -12.80 -2.03 -26.51
N LYS A 364 -13.88 -1.32 -26.20
CA LYS A 364 -13.94 0.13 -26.40
C LYS A 364 -13.05 0.86 -25.40
N LEU A 365 -13.09 0.46 -24.12
CA LEU A 365 -12.20 0.98 -23.08
C LEU A 365 -10.72 0.71 -23.40
N GLU A 366 -10.40 -0.46 -23.95
CA GLU A 366 -9.03 -0.80 -24.39
C GLU A 366 -8.52 0.12 -25.51
N LYS A 367 -9.41 0.59 -26.40
CA LYS A 367 -9.03 1.45 -27.53
C LYS A 367 -9.01 2.93 -27.21
N GLU A 368 -10.03 3.40 -26.50
CA GLU A 368 -10.29 4.84 -26.36
C GLU A 368 -9.55 5.46 -25.20
N ALA A 369 -8.89 4.65 -24.37
CA ALA A 369 -8.28 5.25 -23.21
C ALA A 369 -6.94 4.66 -22.80
N GLU A 370 -6.12 5.63 -22.45
CA GLU A 370 -4.70 5.49 -22.18
C GLU A 370 -4.55 4.93 -20.78
N TYR A 371 -4.54 3.60 -20.67
CA TYR A 371 -4.52 2.93 -19.38
C TYR A 371 -3.31 2.00 -19.23
N ALA A 372 -2.71 2.02 -18.03
CA ALA A 372 -1.73 1.04 -17.61
C ALA A 372 -2.41 -0.10 -16.82
N GLY A 373 -2.53 -1.27 -17.46
CA GLY A 373 -3.03 -2.50 -16.84
C GLY A 373 -4.38 -2.97 -17.40
N GLN A 374 -4.83 -4.13 -16.91
CA GLN A 374 -6.08 -4.75 -17.35
C GLN A 374 -7.29 -4.13 -16.63
N ILE A 375 -8.38 -3.91 -17.38
CA ILE A 375 -9.67 -3.48 -16.84
C ILE A 375 -10.61 -4.68 -16.84
N LYS A 376 -11.16 -4.99 -15.66
CA LYS A 376 -12.24 -5.96 -15.52
C LYS A 376 -13.57 -5.25 -15.75
N VAL A 377 -14.38 -5.74 -16.68
CA VAL A 377 -15.74 -5.23 -16.92
C VAL A 377 -16.75 -6.26 -16.44
N SER A 378 -17.63 -5.86 -15.53
CA SER A 378 -18.71 -6.68 -14.99
C SER A 378 -20.05 -6.07 -15.37
N VAL A 379 -20.82 -6.73 -16.24
CA VAL A 379 -22.17 -6.32 -16.60
C VAL A 379 -23.18 -7.10 -15.75
N ILE A 380 -24.09 -6.38 -15.08
CA ILE A 380 -25.02 -6.92 -14.11
C ILE A 380 -26.44 -6.60 -14.58
N ARG A 381 -27.23 -7.65 -14.80
CA ARG A 381 -28.68 -7.58 -15.01
C ARG A 381 -29.35 -8.09 -13.76
N GLU A 382 -30.14 -7.23 -13.11
CA GLU A 382 -30.83 -7.58 -11.87
C GLU A 382 -32.33 -7.38 -12.02
N VAL A 383 -33.12 -8.40 -11.65
CA VAL A 383 -34.57 -8.32 -11.55
C VAL A 383 -34.95 -8.56 -10.09
N ARG A 384 -35.62 -7.59 -9.47
CA ARG A 384 -36.08 -7.68 -8.08
C ARG A 384 -37.60 -7.84 -8.04
N ALA A 385 -38.07 -8.92 -7.43
CA ALA A 385 -39.47 -9.11 -7.06
C ALA A 385 -39.58 -9.22 -5.55
N THR A 386 -40.48 -8.47 -4.94
CA THR A 386 -40.69 -8.42 -3.49
C THR A 386 -42.16 -8.65 -3.18
N GLU A 387 -42.43 -9.54 -2.22
CA GLU A 387 -43.76 -9.77 -1.66
C GLU A 387 -43.68 -9.71 -0.13
N THR A 388 -44.72 -9.22 0.52
CA THR A 388 -44.76 -9.08 1.98
C THR A 388 -45.97 -9.82 2.52
N THR A 389 -45.75 -10.75 3.46
CA THR A 389 -46.85 -11.44 4.13
C THR A 389 -47.48 -10.52 5.18
N SER A 390 -48.81 -10.50 5.27
CA SER A 390 -49.49 -9.87 6.40
C SER A 390 -49.57 -10.84 7.58
N ALA A 391 -49.26 -10.37 8.79
CA ALA A 391 -49.52 -11.13 10.02
C ALA A 391 -51.03 -11.26 10.25
N LYS A 392 -51.48 -12.44 10.72
CA LYS A 392 -52.88 -12.69 11.10
C LYS A 392 -53.25 -12.03 12.42
#